data_AF-A0A934CK46-F1
#
_entry.id   AF-A0A934CK46-F1
#
_cell.length_a   1.000
_cell.length_b   1.000
_cell.length_c   1.000
_cell.angle_alpha   90.00
_cell.angle_beta   90.00
_cell.angle_gamma   90.00
#
_symmetry.space_group_name_H-M   'P 1'
#
loop_
_entity.id
_entity.type
_entity.pdbx_description
1 polymer ?
#
loop_
_entity_poly.entity_id
_entity_poly.type
_entity_poly.pdbx_seq_one_letter_code
_entity_poly.pdbx_strand_id
1 'polypeptide(L)'
;MNKVKIRRVIVAGIINFWRNGWVSLAAALVMVLALFMIGSLLLSNVLLTSALSRIEEQVDISVYFGVDVAEEEILNVQNALSQLPQVKSAVYVSKDEALEKFLARHSANALITQSIDELGDNPLQASLNIRA
;
A
#
# COMPACT_ATOMS: atom_id res chain seq x y z
N MET A 1 -39.00 -24.41 -30.22
CA MET A 1 -39.44 -23.00 -30.26
C MET A 1 -39.03 -22.40 -31.60
N ASN A 2 -39.99 -21.97 -32.43
CA ASN A 2 -39.73 -21.65 -33.85
C ASN A 2 -38.85 -20.39 -34.02
N LYS A 3 -37.79 -20.44 -34.83
CA LYS A 3 -36.88 -19.30 -35.12
C LYS A 3 -37.64 -18.02 -35.55
N VAL A 4 -38.75 -18.21 -36.28
CA VAL A 4 -39.65 -17.13 -36.72
C VAL A 4 -40.33 -16.40 -35.55
N LYS A 5 -40.68 -17.11 -34.47
CA LYS A 5 -41.31 -16.50 -33.29
C LYS A 5 -40.31 -15.62 -32.53
N ILE A 6 -39.08 -16.10 -32.31
CA ILE A 6 -38.01 -15.33 -31.65
C ILE A 6 -37.70 -14.06 -32.44
N ARG A 7 -37.55 -14.17 -33.77
CA ARG A 7 -37.32 -13.01 -34.65
C ARG A 7 -38.43 -11.96 -34.52
N ARG A 8 -39.70 -12.38 -34.49
CA ARG A 8 -40.83 -11.44 -34.32
C ARG A 8 -40.79 -10.73 -32.96
N VAL A 9 -40.47 -11.45 -31.88
CA VAL A 9 -40.42 -10.86 -30.53
C VAL A 9 -39.31 -9.81 -30.45
N ILE A 10 -38.12 -10.09 -30.96
CA ILE A 10 -37.00 -9.13 -30.97
C ILE A 10 -37.35 -7.90 -31.81
N VAL A 11 -37.88 -8.10 -33.02
CA VAL A 11 -38.27 -7.00 -33.92
C VAL A 11 -39.39 -6.16 -33.29
N ALA A 12 -40.39 -6.78 -32.69
CA ALA A 12 -41.47 -6.06 -31.99
C ALA A 12 -40.95 -5.28 -30.77
N GLY A 13 -39.98 -5.84 -30.03
CA GLY A 13 -39.31 -5.15 -28.93
C GLY A 13 -38.59 -3.89 -29.39
N ILE A 14 -37.79 -3.99 -30.46
CA ILE A 14 -37.05 -2.84 -31.03
C ILE A 14 -38.01 -1.78 -31.57
N ILE A 15 -39.08 -2.17 -32.27
CA ILE A 15 -40.08 -1.23 -32.79
C ILE A 15 -40.77 -0.49 -31.64
N ASN A 16 -41.15 -1.19 -30.56
CA ASN A 16 -41.78 -0.57 -29.39
C ASN A 16 -40.83 0.34 -28.61
N PHE A 17 -39.55 -0.02 -28.53
CA PHE A 17 -38.51 0.80 -27.92
C PHE A 17 -38.34 2.13 -28.68
N TRP A 18 -38.31 2.08 -30.01
CA TRP A 18 -38.16 3.28 -30.84
C TRP A 18 -39.42 4.15 -30.83
N ARG A 19 -40.62 3.54 -30.84
CA ARG A 19 -41.90 4.26 -30.72
C ARG A 19 -42.07 4.95 -29.37
N ASN A 20 -41.52 4.38 -28.29
CA ASN A 20 -41.54 4.95 -26.95
C ASN A 20 -40.16 5.48 -26.54
N GLY A 21 -39.45 6.14 -27.46
CA GLY A 21 -38.05 6.52 -27.28
C GLY A 21 -37.79 7.37 -26.03
N TRP A 22 -38.70 8.27 -25.67
CA TRP A 22 -38.56 9.13 -24.47
C TRP A 22 -38.58 8.34 -23.16
N VAL A 23 -39.57 7.46 -22.98
CA VAL A 23 -39.69 6.62 -21.77
C VAL A 23 -38.56 5.60 -21.71
N SER A 24 -38.23 5.01 -22.85
CA SER A 24 -37.16 4.01 -22.95
C SER A 24 -35.78 4.61 -22.66
N LEU A 25 -35.53 5.85 -23.12
CA LEU A 25 -34.31 6.60 -22.81
C LEU A 25 -34.22 6.92 -21.31
N ALA A 26 -35.31 7.37 -20.70
CA ALA A 26 -35.34 7.65 -19.26
C ALA A 26 -35.04 6.39 -18.44
N ALA A 27 -35.67 5.25 -18.77
CA ALA A 27 -35.41 3.99 -18.10
C ALA A 27 -33.95 3.51 -18.29
N ALA A 28 -33.41 3.62 -19.50
CA ALA A 28 -32.01 3.27 -19.78
C ALA A 28 -31.04 4.16 -18.99
N LEU A 29 -31.31 5.46 -18.90
CA LEU A 29 -30.47 6.39 -18.16
C LEU A 29 -30.47 6.08 -16.66
N VAL A 30 -31.64 5.79 -16.08
CA VAL A 30 -31.73 5.37 -14.66
C VAL A 30 -30.93 4.08 -14.41
N MET A 31 -31.03 3.09 -15.30
CA MET A 31 -30.26 1.85 -15.22
C MET A 31 -28.74 2.12 -15.29
N VAL A 32 -28.31 2.98 -16.22
CA VAL A 32 -26.90 3.37 -16.35
C VAL A 32 -26.42 4.07 -15.09
N LEU A 33 -27.19 5.03 -14.55
CA LEU A 33 -26.83 5.73 -13.31
C LEU A 33 -26.75 4.77 -12.12
N ALA A 34 -27.68 3.82 -12.01
CA ALA A 34 -27.66 2.82 -10.93
C ALA A 34 -26.41 1.93 -11.01
N LEU A 35 -26.09 1.41 -12.21
CA LEU A 35 -24.89 0.61 -12.43
C LEU A 35 -23.61 1.44 -12.25
N PHE A 36 -23.61 2.69 -12.68
CA PHE A 36 -22.50 3.61 -12.49
C PHE A 36 -22.27 3.89 -11.01
N MET A 37 -23.33 4.12 -10.24
CA MET A 37 -23.23 4.35 -8.79
C MET A 37 -22.61 3.13 -8.09
N ILE A 38 -23.11 1.92 -8.37
CA ILE A 38 -22.55 0.67 -7.80
C ILE A 38 -21.09 0.49 -8.25
N GLY A 39 -20.81 0.65 -9.54
CA GLY A 39 -19.46 0.52 -10.10
C GLY A 39 -18.49 1.53 -9.50
N SER A 40 -18.92 2.77 -9.29
CA SER A 40 -18.11 3.82 -8.67
C SER A 40 -17.76 3.48 -7.22
N LEU A 41 -18.71 2.95 -6.44
CA LEU A 41 -18.46 2.55 -5.06
C LEU A 41 -17.45 1.40 -4.97
N LEU A 42 -17.59 0.39 -5.85
CA LEU A 42 -16.63 -0.72 -5.92
C LEU A 42 -15.24 -0.23 -6.32
N LEU A 43 -15.15 0.63 -7.33
CA LEU A 43 -13.88 1.21 -7.78
C LEU A 43 -13.24 2.05 -6.68
N SER A 44 -14.00 2.93 -6.02
CA SER A 44 -13.51 3.74 -4.90
C SER A 44 -13.00 2.87 -3.75
N ASN A 45 -13.67 1.76 -3.42
CA ASN A 45 -13.22 0.86 -2.38
C ASN A 45 -11.84 0.26 -2.69
N VAL A 46 -11.65 -0.22 -3.92
CA VAL A 46 -10.36 -0.76 -4.38
C VAL A 46 -9.27 0.32 -4.37
N LEU A 47 -9.59 1.53 -4.84
CA LEU A 47 -8.66 2.66 -4.85
C LEU A 47 -8.23 3.05 -3.43
N LEU A 48 -9.17 3.18 -2.50
CA LEU A 48 -8.88 3.55 -1.11
C LEU A 48 -8.06 2.47 -0.40
N THR A 49 -8.42 1.20 -0.57
CA THR A 49 -7.69 0.09 0.04
C THR A 49 -6.26 0.01 -0.51
N SER A 50 -6.09 0.21 -1.82
CA SER A 50 -4.76 0.23 -2.46
C SER A 50 -3.95 1.44 -2.00
N ALA A 51 -4.56 2.61 -1.85
CA ALA A 51 -3.89 3.80 -1.34
C ALA A 51 -3.45 3.61 0.12
N LEU A 52 -4.32 3.04 0.95
CA LEU A 52 -4.01 2.73 2.35
C LEU A 52 -2.87 1.72 2.46
N SER A 53 -2.93 0.63 1.70
CA SER A 53 -1.88 -0.39 1.67
C SER A 53 -0.52 0.18 1.27
N ARG A 54 -0.48 1.13 0.32
CA ARG A 54 0.76 1.84 -0.04
C ARG A 54 1.28 2.74 1.07
N ILE A 55 0.38 3.40 1.80
CA ILE A 55 0.77 4.23 2.94
C ILE A 55 1.34 3.34 4.04
N GLU A 56 0.68 2.24 4.38
CA GLU A 56 1.15 1.25 5.37
C GLU A 56 2.54 0.71 5.00
N GLU A 57 2.78 0.36 3.74
CA GLU A 57 4.11 -0.07 3.27
C GLU A 57 5.22 0.98 3.43
N GLN A 58 4.86 2.27 3.48
CA GLN A 58 5.81 3.36 3.66
C GLN A 58 6.05 3.72 5.14
N VAL A 59 5.26 3.18 6.08
CA VAL A 59 5.48 3.41 7.53
C VAL A 59 6.63 2.51 8.00
N ASP A 60 7.86 2.97 7.78
CA ASP A 60 9.07 2.46 8.43
C ASP A 60 9.27 3.23 9.75
N ILE A 61 9.12 2.55 10.89
CA ILE A 61 9.41 3.11 12.22
C ILE A 61 10.81 2.64 12.64
N SER A 62 11.74 3.57 12.83
CA SER A 62 13.07 3.27 13.37
C SER A 62 13.16 3.65 14.85
N VAL A 63 13.40 2.67 15.71
CA VAL A 63 13.67 2.87 17.14
C VAL A 63 15.16 2.78 17.38
N TYR A 64 15.77 3.83 17.91
CA TYR A 64 17.20 3.86 18.24
C TYR A 64 17.43 3.52 19.71
N PHE A 65 18.48 2.76 19.99
CA PHE A 65 18.87 2.37 21.35
C PHE A 65 20.09 3.17 21.81
N GLY A 66 20.12 3.49 23.10
CA GLY A 66 21.27 4.12 23.73
C GLY A 66 22.54 3.26 23.62
N VAL A 67 23.70 3.91 23.74
CA VAL A 67 25.01 3.29 23.49
C VAL A 67 25.32 2.16 24.46
N ASP A 68 24.75 2.22 25.67
CA ASP A 68 24.99 1.35 26.82
C ASP A 68 24.02 0.14 26.92
N VAL A 69 23.10 -0.01 25.96
CA VAL A 69 22.10 -1.09 25.99
C VAL A 69 22.73 -2.39 25.47
N ALA A 70 22.58 -3.48 26.22
CA ALA A 70 23.04 -4.80 25.80
C ALA A 70 22.21 -5.33 24.62
N GLU A 71 22.87 -5.98 23.65
CA GLU A 71 22.20 -6.55 22.47
C GLU A 71 21.09 -7.54 22.83
N GLU A 72 21.27 -8.31 23.91
CA GLU A 72 20.26 -9.25 24.42
C GLU A 72 18.95 -8.54 24.80
N GLU A 73 19.02 -7.35 25.40
CA GLU A 73 17.83 -6.56 25.74
C GLU A 73 17.12 -6.06 24.48
N ILE A 74 17.88 -5.67 23.45
CA ILE A 74 17.34 -5.24 22.16
C ILE A 74 16.60 -6.38 21.47
N LEU A 75 17.19 -7.58 21.46
CA LEU A 75 16.56 -8.78 20.89
C LEU A 75 15.31 -9.21 21.67
N ASN A 76 15.28 -9.02 22.98
CA ASN A 76 14.07 -9.24 23.78
C ASN A 76 12.94 -8.29 23.37
N VAL A 77 13.25 -7.01 23.14
CA VAL A 77 12.28 -6.02 22.64
C VAL A 77 11.83 -6.38 21.22
N GLN A 78 12.74 -6.80 20.34
CA GLN A 78 12.41 -7.29 18.99
C GLN A 78 11.41 -8.44 19.05
N ASN A 79 11.65 -9.43 19.91
CA ASN A 79 10.76 -10.59 20.06
C ASN A 79 9.38 -10.18 20.59
N ALA A 80 9.33 -9.31 21.60
CA ALA A 80 8.06 -8.79 22.13
C ALA A 80 7.25 -8.04 21.06
N LEU A 81 7.92 -7.21 20.25
CA LEU A 81 7.27 -6.46 19.16
C LEU A 81 6.81 -7.38 18.02
N SER A 82 7.60 -8.40 17.68
CA SER A 82 7.25 -9.37 16.63
C SER A 82 6.04 -10.25 16.97
N GLN A 83 5.67 -10.32 18.26
CA GLN A 83 4.46 -11.02 18.71
C GLN A 83 3.20 -10.16 18.62
N LEU A 84 3.33 -8.85 18.37
CA LEU A 84 2.19 -7.97 18.24
C LEU A 84 1.52 -8.17 16.87
N PRO A 85 0.18 -8.31 16.79
CA PRO A 85 -0.52 -8.52 15.53
C PRO A 85 -0.47 -7.30 14.60
N GLN A 86 -0.03 -6.15 15.09
CA GLN A 86 0.11 -4.89 14.35
C GLN A 86 1.52 -4.69 13.79
N VAL A 87 2.44 -5.63 14.01
CA VAL A 87 3.82 -5.55 13.54
C VAL A 87 4.02 -6.63 12.49
N LYS A 88 4.22 -6.20 11.24
CA LYS A 88 4.53 -7.09 10.12
C LYS A 88 5.95 -7.61 10.16
N SER A 89 6.92 -6.78 10.57
CA SER A 89 8.31 -7.20 10.77
C SER A 89 9.07 -6.27 11.70
N ALA A 90 9.98 -6.81 12.51
CA ALA A 90 10.96 -6.03 13.28
C ALA A 90 12.37 -6.51 12.95
N VAL A 91 13.19 -5.66 12.35
CA VAL A 91 14.55 -5.97 11.88
C VAL A 91 15.57 -5.20 12.71
N TYR A 92 16.41 -5.94 13.43
CA TYR A 92 17.53 -5.36 14.17
C TYR A 92 18.65 -4.95 13.20
N VAL A 93 19.22 -3.76 13.42
CA VAL A 93 20.37 -3.23 12.70
C VAL A 93 21.40 -2.83 13.75
N SER A 94 22.55 -3.50 13.72
CA SER A 94 23.66 -3.22 14.63
C SER A 94 24.32 -1.88 14.31
N LYS A 95 25.15 -1.36 15.23
CA LYS A 95 25.93 -0.12 14.99
C LYS A 95 26.81 -0.26 13.74
N ASP A 96 27.46 -1.40 13.57
CA ASP A 96 28.37 -1.66 12.45
C ASP A 96 27.61 -1.76 11.12
N GLU A 97 26.46 -2.45 11.12
CA GLU A 97 25.61 -2.56 9.94
C GLU A 97 24.99 -1.19 9.57
N ALA A 98 24.66 -0.37 10.57
CA ALA A 98 24.20 1.00 10.35
C ALA A 98 25.29 1.85 9.67
N LEU A 99 26.54 1.69 10.08
CA LEU A 99 27.70 2.36 9.49
C LEU A 99 27.92 1.92 8.04
N GLU A 100 27.92 0.61 7.77
CA GLU A 100 28.06 0.07 6.42
C GLU A 100 26.97 0.60 5.49
N LYS A 101 25.71 0.56 5.93
CA LYS A 101 24.57 1.10 5.17
C LYS A 101 24.66 2.60 4.93
N PHE A 102 25.14 3.36 5.92
CA PHE A 102 25.33 4.80 5.82
C PHE A 102 26.41 5.15 4.79
N LEU A 103 27.55 4.49 4.86
CA LEU A 103 28.67 4.68 3.92
C LEU A 103 28.28 4.26 2.50
N ALA A 104 27.58 3.14 2.33
CA ALA A 104 27.10 2.70 1.02
C ALA A 104 26.15 3.74 0.39
N ARG A 105 25.22 4.30 1.19
CA ARG A 105 24.26 5.32 0.73
C ARG A 105 24.92 6.65 0.37
N HIS A 106 26.01 7.01 1.04
CA HIS A 106 26.73 8.27 0.84
C HIS A 106 28.06 8.10 0.09
N SER A 107 28.28 6.94 -0.55
CA SER A 107 29.51 6.61 -1.28
C SER A 107 29.89 7.64 -2.36
N ALA A 108 28.92 8.36 -2.91
CA ALA A 108 29.14 9.44 -3.89
C ALA A 108 29.55 10.80 -3.26
N ASN A 109 29.48 10.95 -1.94
CA ASN A 109 29.77 12.19 -1.21
C ASN A 109 31.02 12.02 -0.34
N ALA A 110 32.19 12.26 -0.93
CA ALA A 110 33.49 12.10 -0.26
C ALA A 110 33.61 12.90 1.06
N LEU A 111 32.97 14.07 1.16
CA LEU A 111 32.96 14.89 2.38
C LEU A 111 32.28 14.19 3.57
N ILE A 112 31.21 13.42 3.31
CA ILE A 112 30.45 12.72 4.36
C ILE A 112 31.25 11.53 4.87
N THR A 113 31.87 10.77 3.96
CA THR A 113 32.73 9.62 4.31
C THR A 113 33.95 10.08 5.12
N GLN A 114 34.64 11.14 4.68
CA GLN A 114 35.80 11.68 5.40
C GLN A 114 35.46 12.18 6.81
N SER A 115 34.29 12.80 6.99
CA SER A 115 33.85 13.27 8.32
C SER A 115 33.64 12.12 9.32
N ILE A 116 33.25 10.94 8.83
CA ILE A 116 33.08 9.74 9.66
C ILE A 116 34.44 9.11 9.98
N ASP A 117 35.35 9.05 9.01
CA ASP A 117 36.71 8.55 9.21
C ASP A 117 37.49 9.42 10.23
N GLU A 118 37.27 10.73 10.25
CA GLU A 118 37.89 11.66 11.22
C GLU A 118 37.40 11.48 12.67
N LEU A 119 36.18 10.95 12.87
CA LEU A 119 35.62 10.73 14.23
C LEU A 119 36.30 9.57 14.97
N GLY A 120 36.96 8.65 14.27
CA GLY A 120 37.74 7.55 14.84
C GLY A 120 36.94 6.46 15.56
N ASP A 121 35.66 6.67 15.84
CA ASP A 121 34.72 5.71 16.42
C ASP A 121 33.34 5.83 15.75
N ASN A 122 32.52 4.78 15.83
CA ASN A 122 31.21 4.72 15.16
C ASN A 122 30.17 5.58 15.91
N PRO A 123 29.73 6.72 15.35
CA PRO A 123 28.77 7.61 16.03
C PRO A 123 27.33 7.10 15.92
N LEU A 124 27.08 6.02 15.19
CA LEU A 124 25.74 5.53 14.91
C LEU A 124 25.24 4.60 16.02
N GLN A 125 23.94 4.72 16.27
CA GLN A 125 23.24 3.90 17.26
C GLN A 125 22.69 2.64 16.62
N ALA A 126 22.59 1.56 17.39
CA ALA A 126 21.85 0.39 16.99
C ALA A 126 20.36 0.74 16.89
N SER A 127 19.64 0.11 15.97
CA SER A 127 18.23 0.42 15.75
C SER A 127 17.40 -0.81 15.45
N LEU A 128 16.10 -0.71 15.73
CA LEU A 128 15.11 -1.68 15.31
C LEU A 128 14.19 -1.01 14.29
N ASN A 129 14.19 -1.53 13.07
CA ASN A 129 13.31 -1.08 12.00
C ASN A 129 12.04 -1.93 12.03
N ILE A 130 10.94 -1.29 12.40
CA ILE A 130 9.63 -1.90 12.57
C ILE A 130 8.77 -1.49 11.37
N ARG A 131 8.14 -2.47 10.73
CA ARG A 131 7.11 -2.28 9.72
C ARG A 131 5.78 -2.75 10.27
N ALA A 132 4.78 -1.88 10.17
CA ALA A 132 3.39 -2.20 10.47
C ALA A 132 2.76 -3.03 9.33
#